data_AF-Q08PX0-F1
#
_entry.id   AF-Q08PX0-F1
#
_cell.length_a   1.000
_cell.length_b   1.000
_cell.length_c   1.000
_cell.angle_alpha   90.00
_cell.angle_beta   90.00
_cell.angle_gamma   90.00
#
_symmetry.space_group_name_H-M   'P 1'
#
loop_
_entity.id
_entity.type
_entity.pdbx_description
1 polymer ?
#
loop_
_entity_poly.entity_id
_entity_poly.type
_entity_poly.pdbx_seq_one_letter_code
_entity_poly.pdbx_strand_id
1 'polypeptide(L)'
;TPPELLDRYNLALAQGPLMGARRLTLRARAPGLLRVRKVLRWLKFCRLVAEVRREGDDWALEVEGPGAVLSLQKKYGLQLASFLSVVPVLERWELAAEVDAHARRRVMLVLDQRDPLVSPHPSALGHIPPEVATLAQGFEDAEWALDLTPLPRHMGASGLCVPDLTFRHQQTGREVALELFHAWHAGPLARRLAELRSRPDPLLLLGVDRALTRTGEREELEAHPQVVLFNGFPSARKLRERLSKLGEPPPSAAP
;
A
#
# COMPACT_ATOMS: atom_id res chain seq x y z
N THR A 1 -10.60 -27.59 12.66
CA THR A 1 -11.40 -28.04 13.82
C THR A 1 -12.63 -27.16 13.98
N PRO A 2 -13.63 -27.50 14.83
CA PRO A 2 -14.78 -26.63 15.06
C PRO A 2 -14.40 -25.20 15.55
N PRO A 3 -13.43 -25.01 16.46
CA PRO A 3 -12.95 -23.67 16.82
C PRO A 3 -12.39 -22.87 15.63
N GLU A 4 -11.52 -23.47 14.82
CA GLU A 4 -10.96 -22.81 13.62
C GLU A 4 -12.03 -22.48 12.56
N LEU A 5 -13.16 -23.20 12.54
CA LEU A 5 -14.29 -22.86 11.68
C LEU A 5 -15.00 -21.60 12.18
N LEU A 6 -15.21 -21.48 13.49
CA LEU A 6 -15.79 -20.28 14.11
C LEU A 6 -14.89 -19.05 13.89
N ASP A 7 -13.57 -19.20 14.07
CA ASP A 7 -12.61 -18.10 13.83
C ASP A 7 -12.70 -17.57 12.39
N ARG A 8 -12.71 -18.47 11.41
CA ARG A 8 -12.87 -18.11 9.99
C ARG A 8 -14.25 -17.52 9.70
N TYR A 9 -15.30 -18.02 10.34
CA TYR A 9 -16.65 -17.50 10.19
C TYR A 9 -16.76 -16.06 10.70
N ASN A 10 -16.28 -15.78 11.92
CA ASN A 10 -16.31 -14.45 12.51
C ASN A 10 -15.54 -13.44 11.64
N LEU A 11 -14.35 -13.82 11.17
CA LEU A 11 -13.57 -12.99 10.27
C LEU A 11 -14.33 -12.72 8.96
N ALA A 12 -14.86 -13.76 8.30
CA ALA A 12 -15.60 -13.61 7.05
C ALA A 12 -16.88 -12.75 7.23
N LEU A 13 -17.56 -12.87 8.36
CA LEU A 13 -18.73 -12.07 8.71
C LEU A 13 -18.37 -10.58 8.81
N ALA A 14 -17.26 -10.25 9.48
CA ALA A 14 -16.77 -8.88 9.60
C ALA A 14 -16.24 -8.31 8.27
N GLN A 15 -15.71 -9.16 7.39
CA GLN A 15 -15.23 -8.79 6.05
C GLN A 15 -16.36 -8.40 5.09
N GLY A 16 -17.54 -9.02 5.21
CA GLY A 16 -18.67 -8.79 4.32
C GLY A 16 -19.05 -7.30 4.16
N PRO A 17 -19.32 -6.56 5.24
CA PRO A 17 -19.63 -5.13 5.17
C PRO A 17 -18.50 -4.27 4.58
N LEU A 18 -17.24 -4.65 4.80
CA LEU A 18 -16.07 -3.90 4.31
C LEU A 18 -15.93 -3.94 2.77
N MET A 19 -16.58 -4.90 2.10
CA MET A 19 -16.64 -4.97 0.64
C MET A 19 -17.24 -3.69 0.02
N GLY A 20 -18.10 -2.99 0.75
CA GLY A 20 -18.74 -1.74 0.33
C GLY A 20 -18.23 -0.51 1.06
N ALA A 21 -17.12 -0.62 1.81
CA ALA A 21 -16.63 0.50 2.61
C ALA A 21 -16.04 1.62 1.74
N ARG A 22 -16.37 2.86 2.10
CA ARG A 22 -15.91 4.09 1.43
C ARG A 22 -14.64 4.67 2.02
N ARG A 23 -14.39 4.34 3.28
CA ARG A 23 -13.23 4.77 4.06
C ARG A 23 -13.04 3.73 5.16
N LEU A 24 -11.79 3.41 5.45
CA LEU A 24 -11.39 2.57 6.55
C LEU A 24 -10.26 3.27 7.29
N THR A 25 -10.45 3.50 8.58
CA THR A 25 -9.43 4.04 9.47
C THR A 25 -9.07 2.95 10.47
N LEU A 26 -7.77 2.68 10.61
CA LEU A 26 -7.23 1.77 11.62
C LEU A 26 -6.34 2.56 12.55
N ARG A 27 -6.60 2.48 13.85
CA ARG A 27 -5.80 3.06 14.92
C ARG A 27 -5.23 1.95 15.78
N ALA A 28 -3.98 2.07 16.19
CA ALA A 28 -3.32 1.13 17.08
C ALA A 28 -2.58 1.88 18.20
N ARG A 29 -2.71 1.40 19.43
CA ARG A 29 -2.14 2.05 20.62
C ARG A 29 -0.79 1.45 20.99
N ALA A 30 0.27 2.25 20.92
CA ALA A 30 1.65 1.81 21.15
C ALA A 30 1.97 0.41 20.55
N PRO A 31 1.70 0.18 19.24
CA PRO A 31 1.90 -1.15 18.65
C PRO A 31 3.38 -1.47 18.50
N GLY A 32 3.75 -2.74 18.73
CA GLY A 32 5.10 -3.22 18.43
C GLY A 32 5.45 -3.05 16.94
N LEU A 33 6.65 -2.55 16.64
CA LEU A 33 7.10 -2.23 15.28
C LEU A 33 6.96 -3.41 14.30
N LEU A 34 7.24 -4.64 14.74
CA LEU A 34 7.09 -5.84 13.92
C LEU A 34 5.64 -6.10 13.50
N ARG A 35 4.66 -5.81 14.37
CA ARG A 35 3.22 -5.95 14.06
C ARG A 35 2.79 -4.89 13.04
N VAL A 36 3.23 -3.64 13.22
CA VAL A 36 2.99 -2.55 12.24
C VAL A 36 3.56 -2.91 10.86
N ARG A 37 4.79 -3.41 10.80
CA ARG A 37 5.41 -3.86 9.53
C ARG A 37 4.62 -4.97 8.85
N LYS A 38 4.06 -5.91 9.61
CA LYS A 38 3.17 -6.97 9.08
C LYS A 38 1.90 -6.38 8.46
N VAL A 39 1.24 -5.46 9.18
CA VAL A 39 0.02 -4.81 8.69
C VAL A 39 0.28 -4.02 7.41
N LEU A 40 1.34 -3.21 7.38
CA LEU A 40 1.71 -2.42 6.21
C LEU A 40 2.10 -3.28 5.01
N ARG A 41 2.80 -4.40 5.22
CA ARG A 41 3.12 -5.34 4.15
C ARG A 41 1.86 -5.95 3.55
N TRP A 42 0.93 -6.41 4.40
CA TRP A 42 -0.34 -6.98 3.93
C TRP A 42 -1.20 -5.94 3.20
N LEU A 43 -1.19 -4.69 3.66
CA LEU A 43 -1.83 -3.57 2.97
C LEU A 43 -1.35 -3.44 1.51
N LYS A 44 -0.04 -3.59 1.29
CA LYS A 44 0.56 -3.59 -0.05
C LYS A 44 0.20 -4.83 -0.87
N PHE A 45 0.10 -6.00 -0.25
CA PHE A 45 -0.39 -7.20 -0.94
C PHE A 45 -1.86 -7.08 -1.36
N CYS A 46 -2.66 -6.38 -0.57
CA CYS A 46 -4.01 -6.00 -0.97
C CYS A 46 -4.03 -4.90 -2.05
N ARG A 47 -2.86 -4.41 -2.51
CA ARG A 47 -2.73 -3.32 -3.49
C ARG A 47 -3.53 -2.09 -3.06
N LEU A 48 -3.49 -1.78 -1.78
CA LEU A 48 -4.10 -0.59 -1.21
C LEU A 48 -3.04 0.50 -1.03
N VAL A 49 -3.47 1.75 -1.11
CA VAL A 49 -2.65 2.92 -0.73
C VAL A 49 -3.31 3.54 0.48
N ALA A 50 -2.50 3.86 1.48
CA ALA A 50 -2.96 4.41 2.73
C ALA A 50 -2.15 5.64 3.12
N GLU A 51 -2.82 6.59 3.77
CA GLU A 51 -2.13 7.61 4.54
C GLU A 51 -1.78 7.05 5.90
N VAL A 52 -0.49 7.03 6.21
CA VAL A 52 0.02 6.47 7.47
C VAL A 52 0.57 7.61 8.30
N ARG A 53 0.16 7.67 9.57
CA ARG A 53 0.56 8.71 10.52
C ARG A 53 1.02 8.07 11.82
N ARG A 54 2.03 8.68 12.44
CA ARG A 54 2.48 8.34 13.78
C ARG A 54 2.21 9.52 14.70
N GLU A 55 1.52 9.27 15.80
CA GLU A 55 1.10 10.26 16.79
C GLU A 55 1.70 9.86 18.15
N GLY A 56 2.96 10.27 18.39
CA GLY A 56 3.74 9.79 19.53
C GLY A 56 4.02 8.28 19.42
N ASP A 57 3.52 7.52 20.40
CA ASP A 57 3.59 6.06 20.37
C ASP A 57 2.42 5.42 19.61
N ASP A 58 1.35 6.17 19.36
CA ASP A 58 0.20 5.68 18.63
C ASP A 58 0.43 5.74 17.12
N TRP A 59 -0.29 4.88 16.41
CA TRP A 59 -0.15 4.71 14.97
C TRP A 59 -1.53 4.64 14.33
N ALA A 60 -1.69 5.31 13.19
CA ALA A 60 -2.92 5.29 12.43
C ALA A 60 -2.64 5.10 10.94
N LEU A 61 -3.56 4.41 10.26
CA LEU A 61 -3.65 4.46 8.82
C LEU A 61 -5.08 4.75 8.39
N GLU A 62 -5.19 5.39 7.23
CA GLU A 62 -6.45 5.60 6.54
C GLU A 62 -6.35 5.08 5.11
N VAL A 63 -7.29 4.21 4.75
CA VAL A 63 -7.49 3.73 3.39
C VAL A 63 -8.76 4.36 2.86
N GLU A 64 -8.65 5.11 1.76
CA GLU A 64 -9.82 5.59 1.04
C GLU A 64 -10.42 4.46 0.22
N GLY A 65 -11.74 4.31 0.24
CA GLY A 65 -12.48 3.34 -0.54
C GLY A 65 -12.31 3.53 -2.05
N PRO A 66 -12.86 2.63 -2.86
CA PRO A 66 -12.85 2.85 -4.30
C PRO A 66 -13.66 4.12 -4.55
N GLY A 67 -13.04 5.15 -5.13
CA GLY A 67 -13.71 6.41 -5.43
C GLY A 67 -14.86 6.24 -6.43
N ALA A 68 -15.10 7.24 -7.28
CA ALA A 68 -16.22 7.22 -8.24
C ALA A 68 -16.18 6.11 -9.32
N VAL A 69 -15.14 5.26 -9.36
CA VAL A 69 -14.98 4.21 -10.38
C VAL A 69 -15.77 2.96 -10.01
N LEU A 70 -17.06 2.98 -10.35
CA LEU A 70 -18.04 1.90 -10.13
C LEU A 70 -17.59 0.53 -10.66
N SER A 71 -16.85 0.48 -11.77
CA SER A 71 -16.45 -0.76 -12.45
C SER A 71 -15.42 -1.60 -11.67
N LEU A 72 -14.70 -1.01 -10.72
CA LEU A 72 -13.66 -1.68 -9.93
C LEU A 72 -14.04 -1.86 -8.45
N GLN A 73 -15.24 -1.42 -8.05
CA GLN A 73 -15.70 -1.47 -6.66
C GLN A 73 -15.67 -2.88 -6.07
N LYS A 74 -16.03 -3.91 -6.84
CA LYS A 74 -16.01 -5.30 -6.35
C LYS A 74 -14.60 -5.80 -6.05
N LYS A 75 -13.65 -5.56 -6.96
CA LYS A 75 -12.24 -5.99 -6.79
C LYS A 75 -11.60 -5.24 -5.64
N TYR A 76 -11.80 -3.93 -5.58
CA TYR A 76 -11.28 -3.11 -4.50
C TYR A 76 -11.89 -3.50 -3.15
N GLY A 77 -13.22 -3.64 -3.09
CA GLY A 77 -13.95 -4.07 -1.90
C GLY A 77 -13.41 -5.39 -1.37
N LEU A 78 -13.12 -6.34 -2.26
CA LEU A 78 -12.48 -7.60 -1.87
C LEU A 78 -11.10 -7.39 -1.25
N GLN A 79 -10.28 -6.51 -1.80
CA GLN A 79 -8.97 -6.20 -1.23
C GLN A 79 -9.08 -5.49 0.12
N LEU A 80 -9.99 -4.52 0.25
CA LEU A 80 -10.24 -3.81 1.51
C LEU A 80 -10.77 -4.76 2.60
N ALA A 81 -11.68 -5.65 2.26
CA ALA A 81 -12.15 -6.70 3.16
C ALA A 81 -11.01 -7.67 3.53
N SER A 82 -10.19 -8.09 2.56
CA SER A 82 -9.04 -8.97 2.77
C SER A 82 -7.98 -8.35 3.68
N PHE A 83 -7.88 -7.02 3.72
CA PHE A 83 -6.98 -6.32 4.64
C PHE A 83 -7.33 -6.58 6.11
N LEU A 84 -8.62 -6.76 6.46
CA LEU A 84 -9.04 -7.08 7.84
C LEU A 84 -8.34 -8.34 8.38
N SER A 85 -7.99 -9.31 7.53
CA SER A 85 -7.35 -10.56 7.92
C SER A 85 -6.04 -10.37 8.70
N VAL A 86 -5.31 -9.26 8.48
CA VAL A 86 -4.05 -9.00 9.21
C VAL A 86 -4.27 -8.15 10.47
N VAL A 87 -5.37 -7.39 10.56
CA VAL A 87 -5.55 -6.40 11.63
C VAL A 87 -5.47 -7.02 13.04
N PRO A 88 -6.04 -8.22 13.31
CA PRO A 88 -5.94 -8.87 14.62
C PRO A 88 -4.51 -9.26 15.05
N VAL A 89 -3.49 -9.07 14.20
CA VAL A 89 -2.09 -9.16 14.67
C VAL A 89 -1.69 -7.96 15.51
N LEU A 90 -2.51 -6.93 15.66
CA LEU A 90 -2.29 -5.82 16.59
C LEU A 90 -2.91 -6.16 17.96
N GLU A 91 -2.35 -5.66 19.06
CA GLU A 91 -2.81 -5.99 20.41
C GLU A 91 -3.91 -5.04 20.92
N ARG A 92 -3.77 -3.74 20.62
CA ARG A 92 -4.70 -2.68 21.02
C ARG A 92 -5.02 -1.87 19.78
N TRP A 93 -6.18 -2.12 19.17
CA TRP A 93 -6.53 -1.54 17.89
C TRP A 93 -8.02 -1.25 17.79
N GLU A 94 -8.36 -0.26 16.98
CA GLU A 94 -9.73 0.07 16.60
C GLU A 94 -9.76 0.30 15.09
N LEU A 95 -10.72 -0.33 14.42
CA LEU A 95 -11.01 -0.14 13.01
C LEU A 95 -12.39 0.47 12.86
N ALA A 96 -12.47 1.60 12.20
CA ALA A 96 -13.71 2.28 11.85
C ALA A 96 -13.87 2.30 10.32
N ALA A 97 -15.03 1.89 9.82
CA ALA A 97 -15.30 1.89 8.38
C ALA A 97 -16.69 2.46 8.06
N GLU A 98 -16.74 3.38 7.11
CA GLU A 98 -17.99 3.94 6.58
C GLU A 98 -18.58 2.97 5.55
N VAL A 99 -19.68 2.31 5.88
CA VAL A 99 -20.33 1.31 5.02
C VAL A 99 -21.77 1.69 4.68
N ASP A 100 -22.22 1.26 3.50
CA ASP A 100 -23.61 1.39 3.08
C ASP A 100 -24.43 0.18 3.58
N ALA A 101 -25.38 0.42 4.49
CA ALA A 101 -26.31 -0.58 5.01
C ALA A 101 -27.57 -0.72 4.12
N HIS A 102 -28.53 -1.52 4.57
CA HIS A 102 -29.82 -1.66 3.88
C HIS A 102 -30.49 -0.30 3.62
N ALA A 103 -31.16 -0.18 2.47
CA ALA A 103 -31.72 1.08 1.96
C ALA A 103 -30.70 2.22 1.78
N ARG A 104 -29.41 1.90 1.57
CA ARG A 104 -28.30 2.87 1.37
C ARG A 104 -28.12 3.85 2.54
N ARG A 105 -28.53 3.45 3.75
CA ARG A 105 -28.20 4.21 4.95
C ARG A 105 -26.72 4.06 5.26
N ARG A 106 -26.02 5.18 5.42
CA ARG A 106 -24.62 5.16 5.85
C ARG A 106 -24.55 4.84 7.34
N VAL A 107 -23.74 3.85 7.69
CA VAL A 107 -23.46 3.49 9.08
C VAL A 107 -21.96 3.35 9.27
N MET A 108 -21.52 3.48 10.52
CA MET A 108 -20.13 3.24 10.89
C MET A 108 -20.03 1.82 11.46
N LEU A 109 -19.24 0.98 10.82
CA LEU A 109 -18.78 -0.28 11.41
C LEU A 109 -17.58 0.05 12.31
N VAL A 110 -17.62 -0.37 13.57
CA VAL A 110 -16.50 -0.27 14.50
C VAL A 110 -16.15 -1.65 14.99
N LEU A 111 -14.87 -2.01 14.90
CA LEU A 111 -14.30 -3.26 15.40
C LEU A 111 -13.08 -2.94 16.25
N ASP A 112 -12.80 -3.75 17.27
CA ASP A 112 -11.60 -3.61 18.10
C ASP A 112 -11.07 -4.96 18.61
N GLN A 113 -10.01 -4.91 19.42
CA GLN A 113 -9.35 -6.12 19.93
C GLN A 113 -10.24 -7.06 20.78
N ARG A 114 -11.42 -6.62 21.21
CA ARG A 114 -12.38 -7.43 22.00
C ARG A 114 -13.26 -8.30 21.12
N ASP A 115 -13.35 -7.98 19.82
CA ASP A 115 -14.08 -8.81 18.87
C ASP A 115 -13.33 -10.14 18.65
N PRO A 116 -14.04 -11.28 18.50
CA PRO A 116 -13.43 -12.60 18.38
C PRO A 116 -12.88 -12.84 16.96
N LEU A 117 -11.95 -11.98 16.55
CA LEU A 117 -11.29 -12.01 15.25
C LEU A 117 -9.88 -12.58 15.42
N VAL A 118 -9.59 -13.66 14.70
CA VAL A 118 -8.28 -14.30 14.70
C VAL A 118 -7.66 -14.15 13.32
N SER A 119 -6.41 -13.66 13.28
CA SER A 119 -5.69 -13.56 12.02
C SER A 119 -5.25 -14.94 11.53
N PRO A 120 -5.59 -15.35 10.28
CA PRO A 120 -5.04 -16.56 9.67
C PRO A 120 -3.57 -16.38 9.24
N HIS A 121 -3.01 -15.18 9.41
CA HIS A 121 -1.65 -14.83 8.98
C HIS A 121 -0.79 -14.36 10.16
N PRO A 122 -0.58 -15.18 11.21
CA PRO A 122 0.22 -14.80 12.37
C PRO A 122 1.68 -14.48 11.98
N SER A 123 2.17 -15.13 10.92
CA SER A 123 3.48 -14.93 10.28
C SER A 123 3.32 -14.26 8.90
N ALA A 124 2.67 -13.09 8.82
CA ALA A 124 2.46 -12.33 7.57
C ALA A 124 3.74 -11.85 6.83
N LEU A 125 4.90 -12.49 7.05
CA LEU A 125 6.11 -12.29 6.24
C LEU A 125 6.17 -13.24 5.03
N GLY A 126 5.37 -14.31 4.98
CA GLY A 126 5.56 -15.41 4.00
C GLY A 126 4.67 -15.41 2.76
N HIS A 127 3.52 -14.71 2.76
CA HIS A 127 2.70 -14.64 1.54
C HIS A 127 3.31 -13.58 0.61
N ILE A 128 3.60 -13.93 -0.65
CA ILE A 128 4.05 -12.99 -1.67
C ILE A 128 3.10 -13.15 -2.86
N PRO A 129 2.45 -12.08 -3.34
CA PRO A 129 1.57 -12.16 -4.51
C PRO A 129 2.33 -12.71 -5.73
N PRO A 130 1.69 -13.53 -6.59
CA PRO A 130 2.35 -14.15 -7.75
C PRO A 130 3.06 -13.16 -8.67
N GLU A 131 2.49 -11.97 -8.87
CA GLU A 131 3.08 -10.90 -9.69
C GLU A 131 4.36 -10.33 -9.08
N VAL A 132 4.42 -10.20 -7.76
CA VAL A 132 5.61 -9.75 -7.03
C VAL A 132 6.69 -10.83 -7.08
N ALA A 133 6.30 -12.10 -6.91
CA ALA A 133 7.21 -13.24 -7.03
C ALA A 133 7.79 -13.34 -8.46
N THR A 134 6.95 -13.18 -9.48
CA THR A 134 7.36 -13.18 -10.89
C THR A 134 8.32 -12.03 -11.18
N LEU A 135 8.04 -10.83 -10.67
CA LEU A 135 8.96 -9.70 -10.80
C LEU A 135 10.29 -10.02 -10.13
N ALA A 136 10.28 -10.52 -8.89
CA ALA A 136 11.50 -10.82 -8.15
C ALA A 136 12.36 -11.89 -8.82
N GLN A 137 11.74 -12.93 -9.39
CA GLN A 137 12.45 -13.96 -10.16
C GLN A 137 13.04 -13.42 -11.46
N GLY A 138 12.37 -12.45 -12.10
CA GLY A 138 12.82 -11.86 -13.37
C GLY A 138 13.68 -10.59 -13.23
N PHE A 139 13.93 -10.12 -12.02
CA PHE A 139 14.69 -8.90 -11.77
C PHE A 139 16.17 -9.22 -11.56
N GLU A 140 16.89 -9.34 -12.67
CA GLU A 140 18.36 -9.48 -12.68
C GLU A 140 18.99 -8.19 -13.22
N ASP A 141 19.81 -7.54 -12.39
CA ASP A 141 20.52 -6.31 -12.72
C ASP A 141 21.90 -6.29 -12.05
N ALA A 142 22.90 -5.73 -12.74
CA ALA A 142 24.28 -5.70 -12.24
C ALA A 142 24.50 -4.64 -11.15
N GLU A 143 23.72 -3.56 -11.18
CA GLU A 143 23.90 -2.39 -10.30
C GLU A 143 22.86 -2.36 -9.19
N TRP A 144 21.65 -2.86 -9.44
CA TRP A 144 20.52 -2.74 -8.52
C TRP A 144 20.03 -4.09 -7.99
N ALA A 145 19.86 -4.18 -6.67
CA ALA A 145 19.19 -5.30 -6.01
C ALA A 145 17.75 -4.90 -5.63
N LEU A 146 16.79 -5.79 -5.90
CA LEU A 146 15.39 -5.60 -5.51
C LEU A 146 15.14 -6.09 -4.08
N ASP A 147 14.54 -5.23 -3.26
CA ASP A 147 14.03 -5.53 -1.92
C ASP A 147 12.49 -5.44 -1.90
N LEU A 148 11.85 -6.55 -1.50
CA LEU A 148 10.39 -6.68 -1.35
C LEU A 148 9.89 -6.29 0.05
N THR A 149 10.78 -5.86 0.93
CA THR A 149 10.50 -5.58 2.33
C THR A 149 10.75 -4.13 2.72
N PRO A 150 10.26 -3.16 1.91
CA PRO A 150 10.59 -1.75 2.08
C PRO A 150 10.24 -1.24 3.47
N LEU A 151 11.09 -0.37 4.00
CA LEU A 151 10.81 0.36 5.22
C LEU A 151 9.91 1.57 4.93
N PRO A 152 9.00 1.95 5.85
CA PRO A 152 8.27 3.21 5.74
C PRO A 152 9.25 4.39 5.63
N ARG A 153 8.94 5.33 4.74
CA ARG A 153 9.74 6.54 4.49
C ARG A 153 8.96 7.77 4.91
N HIS A 154 9.63 8.73 5.53
CA HIS A 154 9.02 10.01 5.89
C HIS A 154 8.81 10.88 4.65
N MET A 155 7.58 11.36 4.47
CA MET A 155 7.20 12.36 3.49
C MET A 155 6.84 13.64 4.25
N GLY A 156 7.87 14.41 4.61
CA GLY A 156 7.71 15.60 5.44
C GLY A 156 7.52 15.30 6.94
N ALA A 157 6.83 16.20 7.64
CA ALA A 157 6.80 16.21 9.12
C ALA A 157 6.02 15.05 9.76
N SER A 158 4.93 14.58 9.14
CA SER A 158 4.04 13.57 9.76
C SER A 158 3.50 12.49 8.81
N GLY A 159 3.64 12.69 7.48
CA GLY A 159 3.21 11.72 6.50
C GLY A 159 4.25 10.61 6.33
N LEU A 160 3.82 9.35 6.32
CA LEU A 160 4.64 8.22 5.93
C LEU A 160 4.20 7.71 4.55
N CYS A 161 5.16 7.58 3.64
CA CYS A 161 5.01 6.75 2.45
C CYS A 161 5.42 5.32 2.83
N VAL A 162 4.60 4.35 2.45
CA VAL A 162 4.99 2.95 2.49
C VAL A 162 5.26 2.55 1.05
N PRO A 163 6.53 2.35 0.64
CA PRO A 163 6.80 1.87 -0.71
C PRO A 163 6.26 0.47 -0.91
N ASP A 164 6.01 0.10 -2.17
CA ASP A 164 5.68 -1.26 -2.57
C ASP A 164 6.96 -2.09 -2.75
N LEU A 165 8.01 -1.47 -3.31
CA LEU A 165 9.33 -2.06 -3.54
C LEU A 165 10.43 -1.06 -3.19
N THR A 166 11.64 -1.55 -2.94
CA THR A 166 12.85 -0.71 -2.88
C THR A 166 13.94 -1.34 -3.73
N PHE A 167 14.71 -0.51 -4.42
CA PHE A 167 15.88 -0.92 -5.17
C PHE A 167 17.12 -0.35 -4.47
N ARG A 168 18.09 -1.20 -4.19
CA ARG A 168 19.34 -0.80 -3.54
C ARG A 168 20.50 -0.96 -4.52
N HIS A 169 21.21 0.13 -4.74
CA HIS A 169 22.41 0.11 -5.54
C HIS A 169 23.51 -0.68 -4.82
N GLN A 170 24.11 -1.66 -5.49
CA GLN A 170 25.00 -2.63 -4.88
C GLN A 170 26.32 -2.00 -4.41
N GLN A 171 26.88 -1.07 -5.19
CA GLN A 171 28.15 -0.41 -4.85
C GLN A 171 27.99 0.77 -3.87
N THR A 172 27.08 1.70 -4.16
CA THR A 172 26.91 2.94 -3.38
C THR A 172 25.97 2.79 -2.19
N GLY A 173 25.15 1.74 -2.13
CA GLY A 173 24.12 1.57 -1.12
C GLY A 173 22.90 2.49 -1.28
N ARG A 174 22.86 3.32 -2.33
CA ARG A 174 21.73 4.22 -2.61
C ARG A 174 20.42 3.43 -2.72
N GLU A 175 19.37 3.89 -2.04
CA GLU A 175 18.05 3.29 -2.12
C GLU A 175 17.09 4.16 -2.94
N VAL A 176 16.32 3.50 -3.81
CA VAL A 176 15.25 4.10 -4.59
C VAL A 176 13.96 3.34 -4.29
N ALA A 177 12.97 4.04 -3.75
CA ALA A 177 11.66 3.48 -3.44
C ALA A 177 10.75 3.51 -4.68
N LEU A 178 9.83 2.55 -4.78
CA LEU A 178 8.75 2.55 -5.76
C LEU A 178 7.41 2.38 -5.06
N GLU A 179 6.48 3.29 -5.34
CA GLU A 179 5.08 3.19 -4.90
C GLU A 179 4.16 2.91 -6.11
N LEU A 180 3.25 1.94 -5.98
CA LEU A 180 2.40 1.47 -7.09
C LEU A 180 0.96 1.99 -6.97
N PHE A 181 0.52 2.72 -8.00
CA PHE A 181 -0.81 3.26 -8.16
C PHE A 181 -1.59 2.45 -9.21
N HIS A 182 -2.52 1.62 -8.75
CA HIS A 182 -3.39 0.79 -9.57
C HIS A 182 -4.64 1.56 -10.00
N ALA A 183 -5.45 0.99 -10.89
CA ALA A 183 -6.61 1.62 -11.52
C ALA A 183 -7.64 2.31 -10.58
N TRP A 184 -7.64 2.00 -9.29
CA TRP A 184 -8.52 2.60 -8.27
C TRP A 184 -7.84 3.68 -7.40
N HIS A 185 -6.56 3.98 -7.60
CA HIS A 185 -5.78 4.94 -6.80
C HIS A 185 -5.75 6.37 -7.38
N ALA A 186 -6.78 6.81 -8.13
CA ALA A 186 -6.79 8.14 -8.75
C ALA A 186 -6.61 9.29 -7.74
N GLY A 187 -7.34 9.25 -6.61
CA GLY A 187 -7.23 10.23 -5.53
C GLY A 187 -5.85 10.22 -4.86
N PRO A 188 -5.40 9.07 -4.33
CA PRO A 188 -4.06 8.94 -3.75
C PRO A 188 -2.92 9.34 -4.71
N LEU A 189 -3.01 9.01 -6.00
CA LEU A 189 -2.01 9.41 -7.00
C LEU A 189 -1.97 10.94 -7.15
N ALA A 190 -3.13 11.59 -7.26
CA ALA A 190 -3.20 13.04 -7.40
C ALA A 190 -2.58 13.75 -6.18
N ARG A 191 -2.84 13.25 -4.95
CA ARG A 191 -2.21 13.76 -3.73
C ARG A 191 -0.69 13.56 -3.77
N ARG A 192 -0.20 12.36 -4.09
CA ARG A 192 1.24 12.08 -4.15
C ARG A 192 1.97 12.95 -5.18
N LEU A 193 1.37 13.17 -6.35
CA LEU A 193 1.93 14.07 -7.36
C LEU A 193 1.99 15.52 -6.85
N ALA A 194 0.95 16.00 -6.16
CA ALA A 194 0.96 17.32 -5.54
C ALA A 194 2.04 17.44 -4.44
N GLU A 195 2.20 16.41 -3.61
CA GLU A 195 3.26 16.35 -2.60
C GLU A 195 4.64 16.43 -3.23
N LEU A 196 4.93 15.63 -4.26
CA LEU A 196 6.22 15.65 -4.97
C LEU A 196 6.51 16.99 -5.65
N ARG A 197 5.49 17.70 -6.14
CA ARG A 197 5.67 19.08 -6.65
C ARG A 197 6.08 20.05 -5.55
N SER A 198 5.50 19.91 -4.35
CA SER A 198 5.82 20.77 -3.21
C SER A 198 7.15 20.41 -2.54
N ARG A 199 7.51 19.13 -2.57
CA ARG A 199 8.69 18.54 -1.92
C ARG A 199 9.24 17.42 -2.82
N PRO A 200 10.13 17.75 -3.76
CA PRO A 200 10.73 16.75 -4.64
C PRO A 200 11.50 15.71 -3.83
N ASP A 201 11.28 14.43 -4.13
CA ASP A 201 12.07 13.32 -3.61
C ASP A 201 12.64 12.52 -4.80
N PRO A 202 13.90 12.78 -5.23
CA PRO A 202 14.48 12.10 -6.39
C PRO A 202 14.71 10.59 -6.17
N LEU A 203 14.50 10.08 -4.95
CA LEU A 203 14.64 8.67 -4.59
C LEU A 203 13.28 7.96 -4.51
N LEU A 204 12.19 8.62 -4.91
CA LEU A 204 10.86 8.00 -5.03
C LEU A 204 10.46 7.91 -6.51
N LEU A 205 10.20 6.69 -6.98
CA LEU A 205 9.53 6.42 -8.24
C LEU A 205 8.05 6.14 -8.01
N LEU A 206 7.21 6.55 -8.96
CA LEU A 206 5.79 6.24 -8.98
C LEU A 206 5.51 5.26 -10.13
N GLY A 207 5.10 4.05 -9.81
CA GLY A 207 4.51 3.15 -10.79
C GLY A 207 3.04 3.52 -10.96
N VAL A 208 2.60 3.83 -12.18
CA VAL A 208 1.21 4.24 -12.43
C VAL A 208 0.57 3.31 -13.46
N ASP A 209 -0.54 2.68 -13.09
CA ASP A 209 -1.31 1.87 -14.03
C ASP A 209 -1.92 2.77 -15.11
N ARG A 210 -1.80 2.36 -16.37
CA ARG A 210 -2.32 3.08 -17.53
C ARG A 210 -3.83 3.35 -17.45
N ALA A 211 -4.58 2.54 -16.71
CA ALA A 211 -6.00 2.78 -16.45
C ALA A 211 -6.27 4.07 -15.65
N LEU A 212 -5.28 4.61 -14.93
CA LEU A 212 -5.39 5.91 -14.26
C LEU A 212 -5.14 7.10 -15.18
N THR A 213 -4.56 6.87 -16.37
CA THR A 213 -4.22 7.96 -17.29
C THR A 213 -5.43 8.34 -18.14
N ARG A 214 -5.85 9.61 -18.07
CA ARG A 214 -6.77 10.17 -19.08
C ARG A 214 -5.99 10.41 -20.37
N THR A 215 -6.67 10.35 -21.51
CA THR A 215 -6.04 10.45 -22.84
C THR A 215 -5.14 11.68 -23.00
N GLY A 216 -5.45 12.82 -22.37
CA GLY A 216 -4.63 14.04 -22.41
C GLY A 216 -3.53 14.16 -21.35
N GLU A 217 -3.64 13.46 -20.21
CA GLU A 217 -2.65 13.53 -19.11
C GLU A 217 -1.55 12.47 -19.26
N ARG A 218 -1.74 11.52 -20.19
CA ARG A 218 -0.84 10.38 -20.35
C ARG A 218 0.56 10.78 -20.82
N GLU A 219 0.66 11.69 -21.77
CA GLU A 219 1.95 12.16 -22.30
C GLU A 219 2.76 12.86 -21.21
N GLU A 220 2.11 13.71 -20.41
CA GLU A 220 2.73 14.38 -19.27
C GLU A 220 3.26 13.39 -18.23
N LEU A 221 2.45 12.38 -17.87
CA LEU A 221 2.87 11.33 -16.94
C LEU A 221 3.96 10.43 -17.52
N GLU A 222 3.94 10.14 -18.82
CA GLU A 222 4.97 9.33 -19.48
C GLU A 222 6.31 10.07 -19.57
N ALA A 223 6.27 11.39 -19.76
CA ALA A 223 7.43 12.27 -19.76
C ALA A 223 7.98 12.56 -18.35
N HIS A 224 7.19 12.39 -17.30
CA HIS A 224 7.62 12.69 -15.94
C HIS A 224 8.82 11.80 -15.51
N PRO A 225 9.93 12.38 -15.01
CA PRO A 225 11.17 11.65 -14.77
C PRO A 225 11.03 10.52 -13.75
N GLN A 226 10.12 10.69 -12.78
CA GLN A 226 9.89 9.74 -11.68
C GLN A 226 8.76 8.72 -11.96
N VAL A 227 8.06 8.82 -13.09
CA VAL A 227 6.89 7.97 -13.36
C VAL A 227 7.25 6.77 -14.25
N VAL A 228 6.72 5.62 -13.89
CA VAL A 228 6.79 4.37 -14.66
C VAL A 228 5.39 3.89 -14.96
N LEU A 229 4.92 4.10 -16.18
CA LEU A 229 3.61 3.59 -16.61
C LEU A 229 3.62 2.07 -16.80
N PHE A 230 2.63 1.36 -16.28
CA PHE A 230 2.46 -0.09 -16.44
C PHE A 230 1.03 -0.50 -16.76
N ASN A 231 0.80 -1.77 -17.08
CA ASN A 231 -0.54 -2.36 -17.22
C ASN A 231 -0.63 -3.58 -16.30
N GLY A 232 -1.45 -3.52 -15.24
CA GLY A 232 -1.56 -4.58 -14.24
C GLY A 232 -0.42 -4.60 -13.22
N PHE A 233 0.83 -4.76 -13.66
CA PHE A 233 2.04 -4.70 -12.81
C PHE A 233 3.28 -4.27 -13.64
N PRO A 234 4.28 -3.55 -13.08
CA PRO A 234 5.48 -3.17 -13.81
C PRO A 234 6.37 -4.37 -14.16
N SER A 235 6.97 -4.35 -15.35
CA SER A 235 7.94 -5.36 -15.76
C SER A 235 9.35 -5.04 -15.27
N ALA A 236 10.15 -6.08 -14.98
CA ALA A 236 11.55 -5.93 -14.59
C ALA A 236 12.35 -5.09 -15.61
N ARG A 237 12.13 -5.33 -16.90
CA ARG A 237 12.76 -4.55 -17.99
C ARG A 237 12.50 -3.05 -17.84
N LYS A 238 11.24 -2.64 -17.66
CA LYS A 238 10.88 -1.22 -17.61
C LYS A 238 11.40 -0.54 -16.35
N LEU A 239 11.47 -1.28 -15.24
CA LEU A 239 12.07 -0.80 -13.99
C LEU A 239 13.58 -0.59 -14.15
N ARG A 240 14.31 -1.54 -14.74
CA ARG A 240 15.75 -1.40 -15.04
C ARG A 240 16.04 -0.22 -15.96
N GLU A 241 15.28 -0.09 -17.05
CA GLU A 241 15.38 1.06 -17.97
C GLU A 241 15.14 2.42 -17.28
N ARG A 242 14.35 2.44 -16.20
CA ARG A 242 14.13 3.66 -15.42
C ARG A 242 15.27 3.88 -14.40
N LEU A 243 15.71 2.84 -13.71
CA LEU A 243 16.79 2.91 -12.73
C LEU A 243 18.10 3.36 -13.37
N SER A 244 18.42 2.89 -14.59
CA SER A 244 19.62 3.32 -15.32
C SER A 244 19.62 4.80 -15.73
N LYS A 245 18.45 5.44 -15.77
CA LYS A 245 18.30 6.88 -16.05
C LYS A 245 18.39 7.73 -14.79
N LEU A 246 18.36 7.13 -13.60
CA LEU A 246 18.64 7.84 -12.36
C LEU A 246 20.15 8.05 -12.30
N GLY A 247 20.60 9.22 -12.78
CA GLY A 247 22.01 9.62 -12.69
C GLY A 247 22.54 9.55 -11.25
N GLU A 248 23.86 9.59 -11.09
CA GLU A 248 24.50 9.57 -9.77
C GLU A 248 23.87 10.60 -8.82
N PRO A 249 23.61 10.25 -7.55
CA PRO A 249 23.05 11.21 -6.62
C PRO A 249 24.05 12.37 -6.44
N PRO A 250 23.59 13.61 -6.22
CA PRO A 250 24.47 14.61 -5.65
C PRO A 250 25.04 14.06 -4.33
N PRO A 251 26.32 14.31 -4.00
CA PRO A 251 26.92 13.80 -2.78
C PRO A 251 26.05 14.20 -1.59
N SER A 252 25.69 13.20 -0.78
CA SER A 252 24.83 13.38 0.38
C SER A 252 25.44 14.42 1.31
N ALA A 253 24.72 15.52 1.56
CA ALA A 253 24.91 16.28 2.78
C ALA A 253 24.54 15.35 3.94
N ALA A 254 25.55 14.81 4.62
CA ALA A 254 25.38 14.07 5.84
C ALA A 254 25.26 15.04 7.04
N PRO A 255 24.85 14.53 8.20
CA PRO A 255 23.50 14.17 8.61
C PRO A 255 22.69 15.35 9.21
#